data_AF-A0A7S0J7G5-F1
#
_entry.id   AF-A0A7S0J7G5-F1
#
_cell.length_a   1.000
_cell.length_b   1.000
_cell.length_c   1.000
_cell.angle_alpha   90.00
_cell.angle_beta   90.00
_cell.angle_gamma   90.00
#
_symmetry.space_group_name_H-M   'P 1'
#
loop_
_entity.id
_entity.type
_entity.pdbx_description
1 polymer ?
#
loop_
_entity_poly.entity_id
_entity_poly.type
_entity_poly.pdbx_seq_one_letter_code
_entity_poly.pdbx_strand_id
1 'polypeptide(L)'
;VPFTAGGTAALRSRGHPLMVTGTTWEELAAADATAWSCVGSIGVFARMSPNGKEAVVRALRDAGKHVLMCGDGGNDCGALKQADVGLALLSGYGDVNTSAASAGSLVKSGGAEGGAEEKLNSQSMELMKKAAAAAAIQKKALAQKQKELQAAQPVWMREELEAAAARGEDLGVMGHMRIMKKTIGRMHKELLEERKRLQAVHGNVYDQKDAMAELKAKMEAEMGKSADGALPIVRPGDASVAAPFTSRSPSVRNIVDLIRQGRCTLLSALQQQQIMMLESLISAYVLSALSLEGARSSERQMIASSWLLMIANLAFSYATPIQKMSPHRPLRSLFHPAILVSMFGQAVLHLLAMRVAVDMARDAMGPQKLAEVVAFHRRERLRELKAEASEKAMEEGDWMASAMALWFTPFMPNLLNTCVFLVETSQCIAVLLVNYKGRPWMKGISENHPLFLSVFACVAGCAACAWGLFPELNALIHLEPFPNDEFRMKVMLLVATSLLGTFLWDRLCVALFAPRIFGAMLDEARKTRPADALPALASLGKVLGVLLLLGSGNIVLIGGAYLVY
;
A
#
# COMPACT_ATOMS: atom_id res chain seq x y z
N VAL A 1 -2.31 -21.71 51.77
CA VAL A 1 -2.10 -22.95 50.98
C VAL A 1 -0.65 -22.96 50.55
N PRO A 2 0.12 -24.04 50.78
CA PRO A 2 1.50 -24.13 50.29
C PRO A 2 1.51 -23.99 48.77
N PHE A 3 2.52 -23.31 48.23
CA PHE A 3 2.64 -23.12 46.79
C PHE A 3 2.79 -24.47 46.08
N THR A 4 2.02 -24.66 45.02
CA THR A 4 2.26 -25.67 43.99
C THR A 4 1.83 -25.10 42.64
N ALA A 5 2.54 -25.42 41.56
CA ALA A 5 2.15 -24.97 40.21
C ALA A 5 0.71 -25.40 39.87
N GLY A 6 0.35 -26.65 40.18
CA GLY A 6 -0.99 -27.19 39.98
C GLY A 6 -2.07 -26.51 40.83
N GLY A 7 -1.78 -26.25 42.11
CA GLY A 7 -2.71 -25.53 42.99
C GLY A 7 -2.96 -24.09 42.56
N THR A 8 -1.93 -23.42 42.03
CA THR A 8 -2.03 -22.05 41.51
C THR A 8 -2.95 -21.98 40.28
N ALA A 9 -2.77 -22.90 39.32
CA ALA A 9 -3.66 -23.01 38.18
C ALA A 9 -5.11 -23.35 38.58
N ALA A 10 -5.29 -24.24 39.56
CA ALA A 10 -6.60 -24.61 40.07
C ALA A 10 -7.32 -23.41 40.72
N LEU A 11 -6.63 -22.62 41.54
CA LEU A 11 -7.20 -21.41 42.15
C LEU A 11 -7.63 -20.39 41.08
N ARG A 12 -6.82 -20.20 40.04
CA ARG A 12 -7.17 -19.32 38.92
C ARG A 12 -8.40 -19.84 38.15
N SER A 13 -8.49 -21.14 37.91
CA SER A 13 -9.63 -21.76 37.23
C SER A 13 -10.95 -21.63 38.00
N ARG A 14 -10.87 -21.57 39.34
CA ARG A 14 -12.02 -21.31 40.24
C ARG A 14 -12.42 -19.83 40.30
N GLY A 15 -11.77 -18.96 39.53
CA GLY A 15 -12.10 -17.54 39.43
C GLY A 15 -11.40 -16.66 40.46
N HIS A 16 -10.44 -17.18 41.24
CA HIS A 16 -9.72 -16.35 42.19
C HIS A 16 -8.68 -15.46 41.49
N PRO A 17 -8.66 -14.13 41.75
CA PRO A 17 -7.58 -13.26 41.31
C PRO A 17 -6.33 -13.55 42.13
N LEU A 18 -5.20 -13.82 41.46
CA LEU A 18 -3.93 -14.14 42.09
C LEU A 18 -2.96 -12.97 41.93
N MET A 19 -2.25 -12.66 43.00
CA MET A 19 -1.28 -11.57 43.10
C MET A 19 -0.03 -12.04 43.83
N VAL A 20 1.14 -11.57 43.40
CA VAL A 20 2.42 -11.86 44.04
C VAL A 20 3.29 -10.60 44.08
N THR A 21 4.14 -10.47 45.09
CA THR A 21 5.18 -9.42 45.14
C THR A 21 6.46 -9.90 44.48
N GLY A 22 7.29 -8.98 43.98
CA GLY A 22 8.56 -9.33 43.34
C GLY A 22 9.49 -10.17 44.22
N THR A 23 9.64 -9.80 45.49
CA THR A 23 10.46 -10.55 46.46
C THR A 23 9.96 -11.99 46.62
N THR A 24 8.66 -12.17 46.85
CA THR A 24 8.04 -13.49 47.00
C THR A 24 8.19 -14.31 45.72
N TRP A 25 8.05 -13.67 44.55
CA TRP A 25 8.18 -14.35 43.26
C TRP A 25 9.62 -14.80 42.99
N GLU A 26 10.61 -13.95 43.30
CA GLU A 26 12.03 -14.26 43.12
C GLU A 26 12.47 -15.39 44.06
N GLU A 27 12.09 -15.34 45.34
CA GLU A 27 12.34 -16.43 46.30
C GLU A 27 11.67 -17.73 45.86
N LEU A 28 10.41 -17.64 45.42
CA LEU A 28 9.66 -18.79 44.96
C LEU A 28 10.28 -19.42 43.71
N ALA A 29 10.65 -18.60 42.72
CA ALA A 29 11.28 -19.05 41.49
C ALA A 29 12.68 -19.64 41.73
N ALA A 30 13.39 -19.18 42.76
CA ALA A 30 14.66 -19.74 43.18
C ALA A 30 14.49 -21.10 43.91
N ALA A 31 13.44 -21.24 44.72
CA ALA A 31 13.15 -22.48 45.45
C ALA A 31 12.55 -23.57 44.53
N ASP A 32 11.72 -23.18 43.56
CA ASP A 32 11.02 -24.09 42.66
C ASP A 32 10.92 -23.49 41.25
N ALA A 33 11.71 -24.04 40.32
CA ALA A 33 11.71 -23.61 38.92
C ALA A 33 10.35 -23.81 38.22
N THR A 34 9.48 -24.69 38.73
CA THR A 34 8.13 -24.88 38.19
C THR A 34 7.23 -23.66 38.42
N ALA A 35 7.64 -22.70 39.26
CA ALA A 35 6.95 -21.43 39.42
C ALA A 35 6.75 -20.70 38.08
N TRP A 36 7.75 -20.69 37.21
CA TRP A 36 7.63 -20.05 35.89
C TRP A 36 6.57 -20.69 34.99
N SER A 37 6.26 -21.98 35.17
CA SER A 37 5.19 -22.64 34.41
C SER A 37 3.80 -22.11 34.73
N CYS A 38 3.59 -21.56 35.94
CA CYS A 38 2.31 -21.02 36.38
C CYS A 38 2.19 -19.50 36.25
N VAL A 39 3.19 -18.81 35.67
CA VAL A 39 3.23 -17.34 35.50
C VAL A 39 1.95 -16.79 34.87
N GLY A 40 1.36 -17.50 33.89
CA GLY A 40 0.12 -17.10 33.22
C GLY A 40 -1.15 -17.20 34.08
N SER A 41 -1.07 -17.84 35.25
CA SER A 41 -2.18 -17.93 36.21
C SER A 41 -2.24 -16.72 37.15
N ILE A 42 -1.15 -15.96 37.26
CA ILE A 42 -1.03 -14.79 38.12
C ILE A 42 -1.52 -13.55 37.35
N GLY A 43 -2.43 -12.79 37.96
CA GLY A 43 -3.00 -11.60 37.34
C GLY A 43 -2.23 -10.32 37.65
N VAL A 44 -1.56 -10.26 38.81
CA VAL A 44 -0.88 -9.04 39.28
C VAL A 44 0.48 -9.39 39.85
N PHE A 45 1.52 -8.77 39.29
CA PHE A 45 2.88 -8.78 39.84
C PHE A 45 3.18 -7.38 40.39
N ALA A 46 3.30 -7.26 41.71
CA ALA A 46 3.51 -5.98 42.38
C ALA A 46 4.96 -5.83 42.86
N ARG A 47 5.43 -4.59 42.97
CA ARG A 47 6.78 -4.28 43.49
C ARG A 47 7.90 -5.04 42.74
N MET A 48 7.75 -5.22 41.42
CA MET A 48 8.73 -5.91 40.60
C MET A 48 9.96 -5.02 40.34
N SER A 49 11.14 -5.63 40.41
CA SER A 49 12.38 -5.06 39.86
C SER A 49 12.28 -4.94 38.33
N PRO A 50 13.05 -4.04 37.67
CA PRO A 50 13.09 -3.96 36.20
C PRO A 50 13.42 -5.31 35.54
N ASN A 51 14.42 -6.01 36.07
CA ASN A 51 14.83 -7.34 35.60
C ASN A 51 13.72 -8.38 35.83
N GLY A 52 12.99 -8.28 36.95
CA GLY A 52 11.86 -9.15 37.23
C GLY A 52 10.71 -8.97 36.23
N LYS A 53 10.42 -7.74 35.80
CA LYS A 53 9.42 -7.47 34.74
C LYS A 53 9.83 -8.14 33.43
N GLU A 54 11.09 -8.01 33.04
CA GLU A 54 11.65 -8.65 31.85
C GLU A 54 11.55 -10.19 31.94
N ALA A 55 11.88 -10.77 33.09
CA ALA A 55 11.78 -12.21 33.32
C ALA A 55 10.35 -12.73 33.20
N VAL A 56 9.35 -11.99 33.72
CA VAL A 56 7.92 -12.34 33.56
C VAL A 56 7.49 -12.29 32.10
N VAL A 57 7.86 -11.24 31.36
CA VAL A 57 7.55 -11.13 29.92
C VAL A 57 8.19 -12.28 29.14
N ARG A 58 9.46 -12.59 29.42
CA ARG A 58 10.17 -13.72 28.82
C ARG A 58 9.47 -15.05 29.12
N ALA A 59 9.13 -15.33 30.38
CA ALA A 59 8.46 -16.56 30.77
C ALA A 59 7.08 -16.73 30.12
N LEU A 60 6.30 -15.65 29.99
CA LEU A 60 5.02 -15.69 29.27
C LEU A 60 5.20 -16.05 27.78
N ARG A 61 6.24 -15.50 27.15
CA ARG A 61 6.55 -15.77 25.74
C ARG A 61 7.09 -17.18 25.53
N ASP A 62 7.96 -17.65 26.42
CA ASP A 62 8.50 -19.01 26.42
C ASP A 62 7.38 -20.06 26.65
N ALA A 63 6.31 -19.67 27.36
CA ALA A 63 5.07 -20.44 27.47
C ALA A 63 4.16 -20.36 26.21
N GLY A 64 4.66 -19.83 25.09
CA GLY A 64 3.96 -19.72 23.81
C GLY A 64 2.86 -18.67 23.77
N LYS A 65 2.85 -17.69 24.68
CA LYS A 65 1.91 -16.56 24.63
C LYS A 65 2.50 -15.42 23.79
N HIS A 66 1.63 -14.70 23.09
CA HIS A 66 2.00 -13.40 22.53
C HIS A 66 1.79 -12.31 23.59
N VAL A 67 2.83 -11.53 23.85
CA VAL A 67 2.87 -10.54 24.92
C VAL A 67 2.96 -9.13 24.32
N LEU A 68 2.02 -8.27 24.71
CA LEU A 68 2.10 -6.83 24.51
C LEU A 68 2.46 -6.18 25.84
N MET A 69 3.52 -5.38 25.87
CA MET A 69 3.92 -4.59 27.04
C MET A 69 3.65 -3.12 26.77
N CYS A 70 3.06 -2.44 27.76
CA CYS A 70 2.83 -1.00 27.73
C CYS A 70 3.45 -0.38 28.98
N GLY A 71 4.27 0.65 28.81
CA GLY A 71 4.96 1.32 29.92
C GLY A 71 5.36 2.74 29.55
N ASP A 72 5.72 3.54 30.54
CA ASP A 72 6.11 4.95 30.41
C ASP A 72 7.52 5.23 30.93
N GLY A 73 8.01 4.41 31.87
CA GLY A 73 9.28 4.62 32.57
C GLY A 73 10.47 3.83 32.01
N GLY A 74 11.68 4.32 32.31
CA GLY A 74 12.94 3.64 31.98
C GLY A 74 13.06 2.23 32.59
N ASN A 75 12.41 1.98 33.72
CA ASN A 75 12.33 0.66 34.37
C ASN A 75 11.53 -0.38 33.56
N ASP A 76 10.76 0.03 32.56
CA ASP A 76 10.04 -0.86 31.66
C ASP A 76 10.82 -1.19 30.39
N CYS A 77 11.98 -0.55 30.13
CA CYS A 77 12.72 -0.70 28.88
C CYS A 77 13.05 -2.16 28.54
N GLY A 78 13.54 -2.93 29.52
CA GLY A 78 13.87 -4.36 29.32
C GLY A 78 12.62 -5.17 28.94
N ALA A 79 11.51 -4.95 29.65
CA ALA A 79 10.24 -5.62 29.38
C ALA A 79 9.61 -5.19 28.04
N LEU A 80 9.68 -3.91 27.69
CA LEU A 80 9.21 -3.36 26.41
C LEU A 80 9.97 -3.96 25.22
N LYS A 81 11.28 -4.13 25.36
CA LYS A 81 12.14 -4.74 24.33
C LYS A 81 11.95 -6.25 24.23
N GLN A 82 11.65 -6.92 25.35
CA GLN A 82 11.44 -8.36 25.40
C GLN A 82 10.04 -8.77 24.89
N ALA A 83 9.04 -7.90 24.96
CA ALA A 83 7.70 -8.19 24.48
C ALA A 83 7.66 -8.38 22.96
N ASP A 84 6.68 -9.15 22.45
CA ASP A 84 6.47 -9.24 21.00
C ASP A 84 6.05 -7.88 20.42
N VAL A 85 5.33 -7.09 21.22
CA VAL A 85 4.94 -5.72 20.90
C VAL A 85 5.12 -4.84 22.13
N GLY A 86 6.06 -3.90 22.08
CA GLY A 86 6.21 -2.86 23.10
C GLY A 86 5.53 -1.54 22.68
N LEU A 87 4.79 -0.93 23.59
CA LEU A 87 4.21 0.41 23.41
C LEU A 87 4.65 1.33 24.55
N ALA A 88 5.38 2.39 24.22
CA ALA A 88 5.71 3.44 25.17
C ALA A 88 4.60 4.51 25.21
N LEU A 89 4.13 4.87 26.40
CA LEU A 89 3.26 6.02 26.60
C LEU A 89 4.11 7.24 26.90
N LEU A 90 4.06 8.25 26.04
CA LEU A 90 4.61 9.55 26.37
C LEU A 90 3.64 10.21 27.37
N SER A 91 4.01 10.19 28.64
CA SER A 91 3.32 10.98 29.65
C SER A 91 3.52 12.45 29.31
N GLY A 92 2.44 13.23 29.27
CA GLY A 92 2.52 14.71 29.19
C GLY A 92 3.28 15.34 30.37
N TYR A 93 3.70 14.53 31.33
CA TYR A 93 4.60 14.83 32.43
C TYR A 93 5.84 13.97 32.27
N GLY A 94 6.92 14.53 31.72
CA GLY A 94 8.21 13.86 31.69
C GLY A 94 8.66 13.49 33.12
N ASP A 95 9.22 12.29 33.27
CA ASP A 95 10.11 11.87 34.36
C ASP A 95 9.76 12.24 35.81
N VAL A 96 8.47 12.35 36.17
CA VAL A 96 8.11 12.63 37.59
C VAL A 96 8.27 11.40 38.50
N ASN A 97 8.39 10.19 37.93
CA ASN A 97 8.28 8.94 38.69
C ASN A 97 9.57 8.10 38.75
N THR A 98 10.69 8.54 38.15
CA THR A 98 11.92 7.71 38.05
C THR A 98 13.14 8.28 38.77
N SER A 99 13.08 9.46 39.40
CA SER A 99 14.13 9.93 40.30
C SER A 99 13.78 9.58 41.76
N ALA A 100 14.34 8.47 42.25
CA ALA A 100 14.35 8.12 43.67
C ALA A 100 15.35 8.99 44.47
N ALA A 101 15.25 10.32 44.35
CA ALA A 101 15.99 11.27 45.17
C ALA A 101 15.06 12.39 45.65
N SER A 102 14.91 12.44 46.98
CA SER A 102 14.28 13.51 47.79
C SER A 102 12.77 13.72 47.67
N ALA A 103 12.03 12.95 48.47
CA ALA A 103 10.95 13.55 49.25
C ALA A 103 11.57 14.55 50.23
N GLY A 104 11.44 15.85 49.96
CA GLY A 104 11.83 16.91 50.90
C GLY A 104 12.55 18.09 50.25
N SER A 105 11.80 19.04 49.71
CA SER A 105 11.87 20.43 50.17
C SER A 105 10.89 21.27 49.36
N LEU A 106 9.98 21.89 50.10
CA LEU A 106 9.25 23.07 49.68
C LEU A 106 10.23 24.15 49.19
N VAL A 107 9.77 24.87 48.16
CA VAL A 107 9.96 26.31 47.92
C VAL A 107 11.20 26.94 48.54
N LYS A 108 12.17 27.32 47.69
CA LYS A 108 12.87 28.60 47.84
C LYS A 108 13.18 29.20 46.47
N SER A 109 12.67 30.42 46.32
CA SER A 109 12.93 31.37 45.25
C SER A 109 14.41 31.79 45.18
N GLY A 110 14.87 32.03 43.95
CA GLY A 110 15.79 33.13 43.65
C GLY A 110 17.19 32.74 43.17
N GLY A 111 17.53 33.18 41.95
CA GLY A 111 18.92 33.39 41.51
C GLY A 111 19.29 32.70 40.20
N ALA A 112 19.33 33.49 39.12
CA ALA A 112 19.69 33.14 37.76
C ALA A 112 20.93 32.25 37.59
N GLU A 113 20.77 31.15 36.85
CA GLU A 113 21.60 30.76 35.69
C GLU A 113 20.84 29.65 34.95
N GLY A 114 20.35 29.95 33.74
CA GLY A 114 19.56 29.02 32.93
C GLY A 114 20.30 27.70 32.75
N GLY A 115 19.66 26.61 33.16
CA GLY A 115 20.23 25.26 33.11
C GLY A 115 20.68 24.89 31.69
N ALA A 116 21.61 23.95 31.57
CA ALA A 116 22.17 23.48 30.29
C ALA A 116 21.08 23.18 29.23
N GLU A 117 19.91 22.75 29.71
CA GLU A 117 18.71 22.46 28.95
C GLU A 117 18.04 23.69 28.30
N GLU A 118 17.98 24.82 29.00
CA GLU A 118 17.45 26.07 28.46
C GLU A 118 18.39 26.65 27.38
N LYS A 119 19.70 26.54 27.61
CA LYS A 119 20.73 26.90 26.62
C LYS A 119 20.66 26.00 25.37
N LEU A 120 20.51 24.68 25.53
CA LEU A 120 20.38 23.74 24.40
C LEU A 120 19.09 23.97 23.60
N ASN A 121 17.96 24.24 24.27
CA ASN A 121 16.70 24.56 23.61
C ASN A 121 16.78 25.89 22.83
N SER A 122 17.43 26.91 23.38
CA SER A 122 17.67 28.17 22.65
C SER A 122 18.56 27.97 21.42
N GLN A 123 19.60 27.13 21.52
CA GLN A 123 20.50 26.83 20.40
C GLN A 123 19.78 26.05 19.30
N SER A 124 18.94 25.08 19.65
CA SER A 124 18.14 24.32 18.67
C SER A 124 17.15 25.23 17.92
N MET A 125 16.49 26.15 18.63
CA MET A 125 15.60 27.14 18.02
C MET A 125 16.34 28.12 17.11
N GLU A 126 17.55 28.54 17.49
CA GLU A 126 18.38 29.41 16.66
C GLU A 126 18.88 28.69 15.39
N LEU A 127 19.27 27.42 15.51
CA LEU A 127 19.63 26.56 14.38
C LEU A 127 18.46 26.37 13.41
N MET A 128 17.23 26.14 13.92
CA MET A 128 16.03 26.06 13.10
C MET A 128 15.73 27.36 12.36
N LYS A 129 15.88 28.52 13.02
CA LYS A 129 15.71 29.84 12.38
C LYS A 129 16.74 30.06 11.26
N LYS A 130 18.01 29.69 11.50
CA LYS A 130 19.07 29.77 10.49
C LYS A 130 18.81 28.84 9.31
N ALA A 131 18.34 27.61 9.55
CA ALA A 131 17.97 26.66 8.51
C ALA A 131 16.77 27.15 7.67
N ALA A 132 15.73 27.70 8.31
CA ALA A 132 14.58 28.26 7.62
C ALA A 132 14.96 29.50 6.76
N ALA A 133 15.84 30.36 7.26
CA ALA A 133 16.37 31.49 6.51
C ALA A 133 17.20 31.04 5.29
N ALA A 134 18.07 30.04 5.46
CA ALA A 134 18.84 29.45 4.37
C ALA A 134 17.93 28.83 3.28
N ALA A 135 16.88 28.10 3.69
CA ALA A 135 15.90 27.52 2.77
C ALA A 135 15.11 28.59 1.97
N ALA A 136 14.77 29.71 2.62
CA ALA A 136 14.10 30.83 1.95
C ALA A 136 15.00 31.49 0.89
N ILE A 137 16.29 31.65 1.20
CA ILE A 137 17.30 32.18 0.26
C ILE A 137 17.46 31.24 -0.94
N GLN A 138 17.59 29.93 -0.70
CA GLN A 138 17.69 28.92 -1.76
C GLN A 138 16.45 28.91 -2.67
N LYS A 139 15.25 29.00 -2.08
CA LYS A 139 13.99 29.04 -2.85
C LYS A 139 13.93 30.27 -3.75
N LYS A 140 14.34 31.44 -3.24
CA LYS A 140 14.36 32.69 -4.02
C LYS A 140 15.39 32.62 -5.15
N ALA A 141 16.59 32.11 -4.88
CA ALA A 141 17.65 31.97 -5.88
C ALA A 141 17.28 30.97 -6.99
N LEU A 142 16.72 29.81 -6.64
CA LEU A 142 16.24 28.82 -7.63
C LEU A 142 15.09 29.36 -8.48
N ALA A 143 14.14 30.10 -7.88
CA ALA A 143 13.04 30.72 -8.62
C ALA A 143 13.54 31.79 -9.59
N GLN A 144 14.57 32.55 -9.21
CA GLN A 144 15.21 33.52 -10.09
C GLN A 144 15.94 32.83 -11.25
N LYS A 145 16.75 31.81 -10.96
CA LYS A 145 17.44 31.03 -11.99
C LYS A 145 16.47 30.37 -12.96
N GLN A 146 15.35 29.85 -12.46
CA GLN A 146 14.31 29.26 -13.30
C GLN A 146 13.69 30.29 -14.26
N LYS A 147 13.47 31.54 -13.83
CA LYS A 147 12.99 32.61 -14.70
C LYS A 147 14.03 33.00 -15.76
N GLU A 148 15.31 33.06 -15.39
CA GLU A 148 16.40 33.32 -16.35
C GLU A 148 16.47 32.23 -17.43
N LEU A 149 16.39 30.96 -17.04
CA LEU A 149 16.40 29.83 -17.96
C LEU A 149 15.17 29.81 -18.87
N GLN A 150 13.99 30.16 -18.35
CA GLN A 150 12.77 30.30 -19.15
C GLN A 150 12.87 31.42 -20.19
N ALA A 151 13.54 32.53 -19.84
CA ALA A 151 13.79 33.62 -20.79
C ALA A 151 14.84 33.24 -21.86
N ALA A 152 15.82 32.39 -21.52
CA ALA A 152 16.84 31.91 -22.45
C ALA A 152 16.36 30.77 -23.37
N GLN A 153 15.36 30.00 -22.93
CA GLN A 153 14.77 28.87 -23.68
C GLN A 153 14.41 29.19 -25.15
N PRO A 154 13.69 30.27 -25.48
CA PRO A 154 13.34 30.59 -26.88
C PRO A 154 14.56 30.94 -27.74
N VAL A 155 15.62 31.51 -27.16
CA VAL A 155 16.86 31.85 -27.88
C VAL A 155 17.61 30.57 -28.23
N TRP A 156 17.82 29.68 -27.26
CA TRP A 156 18.46 28.38 -27.50
C TRP A 156 17.70 27.50 -28.49
N MET A 157 16.36 27.58 -28.47
CA MET A 157 15.53 26.87 -29.43
C MET A 157 15.73 27.40 -30.84
N ARG A 158 15.84 28.73 -31.01
CA ARG A 158 16.14 29.35 -32.32
C ARG A 158 17.54 29.00 -32.82
N GLU A 159 18.56 29.09 -31.96
CA GLU A 159 19.94 28.75 -32.30
C GLU A 159 20.07 27.29 -32.76
N GLU A 160 19.41 26.35 -32.08
CA GLU A 160 19.44 24.93 -32.46
C GLU A 160 18.63 24.64 -33.73
N LEU A 161 17.54 25.38 -33.97
CA LEU A 161 16.76 25.30 -35.22
C LEU A 161 17.58 25.82 -36.41
N GLU A 162 18.24 26.96 -36.26
CA GLU A 162 19.13 27.53 -37.28
C GLU A 162 20.34 26.63 -37.55
N ALA A 163 20.93 26.05 -36.50
CA ALA A 163 22.03 25.10 -36.64
C ALA A 163 21.60 23.78 -37.30
N ALA A 164 20.38 23.30 -37.05
CA ALA A 164 19.83 22.12 -37.73
C ALA A 164 19.54 22.40 -39.21
N ALA A 165 19.01 23.58 -39.52
CA ALA A 165 18.81 24.04 -40.89
C ALA A 165 20.14 24.17 -41.65
N ALA A 166 21.20 24.69 -41.01
CA ALA A 166 22.54 24.80 -41.61
C ALA A 166 23.20 23.42 -41.86
N ARG A 167 22.80 22.37 -41.13
CA ARG A 167 23.25 20.98 -41.35
C ARG A 167 22.44 20.23 -42.42
N GLY A 168 21.44 20.87 -43.02
CA GLY A 168 20.57 20.26 -44.03
C GLY A 168 19.65 19.16 -43.48
N GLU A 169 19.34 19.19 -42.18
CA GLU A 169 18.47 18.21 -41.54
C GLU A 169 16.99 18.53 -41.84
N ASP A 170 16.21 17.53 -42.24
CA ASP A 170 14.77 17.69 -42.48
C ASP A 170 14.03 17.89 -41.15
N LEU A 171 13.50 19.11 -40.95
CA LEU A 171 12.86 19.56 -39.72
C LEU A 171 11.37 19.16 -39.70
N GLY A 172 11.10 17.86 -39.78
CA GLY A 172 9.79 17.29 -39.47
C GLY A 172 9.47 17.33 -37.97
N VAL A 173 8.31 16.80 -37.60
CA VAL A 173 7.81 16.76 -36.20
C VAL A 173 8.82 16.12 -35.23
N MET A 174 9.50 15.05 -35.66
CA MET A 174 10.54 14.37 -34.86
C MET A 174 11.82 15.20 -34.69
N GLY A 175 12.19 16.01 -35.69
CA GLY A 175 13.33 16.92 -35.61
C GLY A 175 13.10 18.03 -34.58
N HIS A 176 11.92 18.63 -34.60
CA HIS A 176 11.49 19.62 -33.60
C HIS A 176 11.46 19.04 -32.17
N MET A 177 10.97 17.81 -32.00
CA MET A 177 10.90 17.16 -30.70
C MET A 177 12.30 16.85 -30.13
N ARG A 178 13.26 16.46 -30.98
CA ARG A 178 14.67 16.24 -30.59
C ARG A 178 15.34 17.54 -30.13
N ILE A 179 15.12 18.65 -30.85
CA ILE A 179 15.65 19.96 -30.46
C ILE A 179 15.06 20.41 -29.13
N MET A 180 13.74 20.29 -28.97
CA MET A 180 13.06 20.61 -27.71
C MET A 180 13.61 19.78 -26.54
N LYS A 181 13.85 18.48 -26.74
CA LYS A 181 14.47 17.59 -25.73
C LYS A 181 15.87 18.08 -25.35
N LYS A 182 16.69 18.50 -26.31
CA LYS A 182 18.04 19.03 -26.06
C LYS A 182 17.99 20.33 -25.25
N THR A 183 17.09 21.25 -25.57
CA THR A 183 16.89 22.51 -24.85
C THR A 183 16.39 22.28 -23.42
N ILE A 184 15.42 21.38 -23.22
CA ILE A 184 14.91 21.02 -21.88
C ILE A 184 15.98 20.31 -21.05
N GLY A 185 16.78 19.43 -21.67
CA GLY A 185 17.89 18.74 -21.02
C GLY A 185 18.96 19.71 -20.52
N ARG A 186 19.31 20.71 -21.33
CA ARG A 186 20.22 21.79 -20.94
C ARG A 186 19.68 22.58 -19.75
N MET A 187 18.41 22.98 -19.80
CA MET A 187 17.74 23.68 -18.69
C MET A 187 17.78 22.88 -17.39
N HIS A 188 17.52 21.57 -17.45
CA HIS A 188 17.60 20.69 -16.28
C HIS A 188 19.01 20.63 -15.70
N LYS A 189 20.03 20.53 -16.56
CA LYS A 189 21.44 20.48 -16.14
C LYS A 189 21.86 21.77 -15.42
N GLU A 190 21.54 22.93 -15.98
CA GLU A 190 21.87 24.23 -15.39
C GLU A 190 21.14 24.46 -14.05
N LEU A 191 19.88 24.02 -13.93
CA LEU A 191 19.13 24.10 -12.66
C LEU A 191 19.73 23.18 -11.59
N LEU A 192 20.18 21.99 -11.98
CA LEU A 192 20.80 21.03 -11.07
C LEU A 192 22.16 21.50 -10.58
N GLU A 193 22.97 22.12 -11.44
CA GLU A 193 24.24 22.74 -11.09
C GLU A 193 24.04 23.91 -10.13
N GLU A 194 23.05 24.78 -10.37
CA GLU A 194 22.74 25.87 -9.45
C GLU A 194 22.24 25.36 -8.10
N ARG A 195 21.43 24.28 -8.09
CA ARG A 195 21.03 23.61 -6.85
C ARG A 195 22.23 23.07 -6.07
N LYS A 196 23.18 22.42 -6.74
CA LYS A 196 24.42 21.92 -6.13
C LYS A 196 25.28 23.06 -5.59
N ARG A 197 25.39 24.17 -6.32
CA ARG A 197 26.11 25.38 -5.88
C ARG A 197 25.48 25.98 -4.63
N LEU A 198 24.15 26.16 -4.62
CA LEU A 198 23.41 26.69 -3.47
C LEU A 198 23.48 25.77 -2.25
N GLN A 199 23.56 24.45 -2.45
CA GLN A 199 23.81 23.47 -1.39
C GLN A 199 25.24 23.57 -0.84
N ALA A 200 26.24 23.77 -1.70
CA ALA A 200 27.63 23.94 -1.28
C ALA A 200 27.85 25.25 -0.48
N VAL A 201 27.14 26.33 -0.84
CA VAL A 201 27.25 27.64 -0.17
C VAL A 201 26.43 27.71 1.13
N HIS A 202 25.25 27.07 1.18
CA HIS A 202 24.33 27.19 2.32
C HIS A 202 24.21 25.94 3.19
N GLY A 203 24.98 24.88 2.92
CA GLY A 203 25.08 23.68 3.75
C GLY A 203 23.85 22.76 3.69
N ASN A 204 24.05 21.54 4.17
CA ASN A 204 23.11 20.43 4.04
C ASN A 204 22.13 20.39 5.22
N VAL A 205 20.86 20.69 4.98
CA VAL A 205 19.75 20.26 5.86
C VAL A 205 18.84 19.41 4.97
N TYR A 206 19.04 18.09 5.02
CA TYR A 206 18.29 17.15 4.19
C TYR A 206 16.83 17.07 4.62
N ASP A 207 15.99 16.99 3.59
CA ASP A 207 14.72 16.27 3.47
C ASP A 207 13.87 16.06 4.72
N GLN A 208 12.99 17.03 4.94
CA GLN A 208 11.59 16.75 5.30
C GLN A 208 10.74 17.97 4.91
N LYS A 209 10.74 18.31 3.61
CA LYS A 209 10.01 19.48 3.09
C LYS A 209 8.51 19.38 3.32
N ASP A 210 7.94 18.18 3.31
CA ASP A 210 6.49 18.03 3.38
C ASP A 210 5.99 17.92 4.82
N ALA A 211 6.66 17.14 5.69
CA ALA A 211 6.21 16.97 7.07
C ALA A 211 6.36 18.24 7.94
N MET A 212 7.42 19.04 7.72
CA MET A 212 7.77 20.15 8.60
C MET A 212 7.14 21.48 8.16
N ALA A 213 6.94 21.69 6.85
CA ALA A 213 6.19 22.84 6.34
C ALA A 213 4.70 22.71 6.66
N GLU A 214 4.15 21.49 6.59
CA GLU A 214 2.78 21.21 6.98
C GLU A 214 2.59 21.31 8.51
N LEU A 215 3.58 20.88 9.30
CA LEU A 215 3.63 21.10 10.76
C LEU A 215 3.71 22.58 11.11
N LYS A 216 4.50 23.37 10.36
CA LYS A 216 4.64 24.81 10.56
C LYS A 216 3.38 25.57 10.15
N ALA A 217 2.77 25.22 9.03
CA ALA A 217 1.50 25.80 8.58
C ALA A 217 0.35 25.42 9.52
N LYS A 218 0.33 24.19 10.05
CA LYS A 218 -0.61 23.77 11.10
C LYS A 218 -0.36 24.50 12.42
N MET A 219 0.90 24.66 12.86
CA MET A 219 1.25 25.46 14.04
C MET A 219 0.88 26.94 13.88
N GLU A 220 1.10 27.55 12.71
CA GLU A 220 0.76 28.95 12.46
C GLU A 220 -0.77 29.17 12.33
N ALA A 221 -1.50 28.20 11.78
CA ALA A 221 -2.95 28.22 11.72
C ALA A 221 -3.63 27.93 13.08
N GLU A 222 -3.01 27.09 13.92
CA GLU A 222 -3.48 26.80 15.29
C GLU A 222 -3.07 27.87 16.30
N MET A 223 -1.94 28.58 16.12
CA MET A 223 -1.54 29.70 16.99
C MET A 223 -2.35 31.00 16.79
N GLY A 224 -3.20 31.06 15.76
CA GLY A 224 -4.14 32.17 15.55
C GLY A 224 -5.51 31.99 16.20
N LYS A 225 -5.82 30.80 16.73
CA LYS A 225 -7.11 30.48 17.35
C LYS A 225 -6.88 29.78 18.69
N SER A 226 -7.14 30.54 19.75
CA SER A 226 -7.19 30.11 21.15
C SER A 226 -5.83 30.02 21.83
N ALA A 227 -5.54 31.06 22.62
CA ALA A 227 -4.81 30.88 23.86
C ALA A 227 -5.50 29.77 24.68
N ASP A 228 -4.70 28.94 25.35
CA ASP A 228 -5.10 27.85 26.27
C ASP A 228 -5.27 26.42 25.71
N GLY A 229 -4.38 25.99 24.80
CA GLY A 229 -4.41 24.59 24.30
C GLY A 229 -3.13 24.04 23.66
N ALA A 230 -1.96 24.62 23.91
CA ALA A 230 -0.71 24.03 23.42
C ALA A 230 -0.47 22.69 24.15
N LEU A 231 -0.61 21.57 23.43
CA LEU A 231 -0.13 20.28 23.93
C LEU A 231 1.36 20.43 24.26
N PRO A 232 1.80 20.19 25.51
CA PRO A 232 3.20 20.32 25.87
C PRO A 232 4.03 19.42 24.95
N ILE A 233 5.15 19.95 24.43
CA ILE A 233 6.11 19.16 23.63
C ILE A 233 6.63 18.06 24.56
N VAL A 234 6.09 16.85 24.42
CA VAL A 234 6.48 15.72 25.24
C VAL A 234 7.82 15.19 24.74
N ARG A 235 8.84 15.26 25.59
CA ARG A 235 10.16 14.72 25.26
C ARG A 235 10.10 13.20 25.20
N PRO A 236 10.76 12.57 24.20
CA PRO A 236 10.92 11.13 24.19
C PRO A 236 11.78 10.70 25.39
N GLY A 237 11.21 9.93 26.31
CA GLY A 237 11.94 9.30 27.42
C GLY A 237 12.54 7.95 27.04
N ASP A 238 13.32 7.34 27.93
CA ASP A 238 14.04 6.07 27.69
C ASP A 238 13.13 4.93 27.18
N ALA A 239 11.91 4.84 27.70
CA ALA A 239 10.91 3.86 27.27
C ALA A 239 10.57 3.98 25.78
N SER A 240 10.54 5.20 25.24
CA SER A 240 10.24 5.46 23.83
C SER A 240 11.38 5.09 22.88
N VAL A 241 12.60 4.94 23.40
CA VAL A 241 13.76 4.41 22.66
C VAL A 241 13.71 2.88 22.63
N ALA A 242 13.22 2.26 23.71
CA ALA A 242 13.14 0.80 23.82
C ALA A 242 11.94 0.18 23.08
N ALA A 243 10.81 0.88 23.02
CA ALA A 243 9.58 0.38 22.42
C ALA A 243 9.51 0.62 20.90
N PRO A 244 9.04 -0.35 20.09
CA PRO A 244 8.82 -0.15 18.65
C PRO A 244 7.66 0.82 18.35
N PHE A 245 6.70 0.97 19.27
CA PHE A 245 5.60 1.92 19.14
C PHE A 245 5.66 2.96 20.26
N THR A 246 5.47 4.23 19.90
CA THR A 246 5.44 5.34 20.85
C THR A 246 4.14 6.13 20.68
N SER A 247 3.36 6.17 21.75
CA SER A 247 2.10 6.88 21.85
C SER A 247 2.33 8.32 22.29
N ARG A 248 2.03 9.28 21.43
CA ARG A 248 2.15 10.73 21.73
C ARG A 248 1.05 11.28 22.61
N SER A 249 -0.11 10.62 22.65
CA SER A 249 -1.16 10.97 23.60
C SER A 249 -1.02 10.13 24.87
N PRO A 250 -1.25 10.70 26.06
CA PRO A 250 -1.21 9.98 27.33
C PRO A 250 -2.50 9.15 27.51
N SER A 251 -2.80 8.27 26.56
CA SER A 251 -4.01 7.47 26.55
C SER A 251 -3.72 6.00 26.24
N VAL A 252 -4.21 5.12 27.11
CA VAL A 252 -4.20 3.67 26.88
C VAL A 252 -5.11 3.23 25.73
N ARG A 253 -5.97 4.12 25.20
CA ARG A 253 -6.84 3.84 24.04
C ARG A 253 -6.02 3.46 22.80
N ASN A 254 -4.82 4.01 22.66
CA ASN A 254 -3.94 3.72 21.53
C ASN A 254 -3.51 2.25 21.46
N ILE A 255 -3.55 1.51 22.59
CA ILE A 255 -3.35 0.07 22.59
C ILE A 255 -4.47 -0.63 21.81
N VAL A 256 -5.72 -0.19 21.99
CA VAL A 256 -6.87 -0.75 21.26
C VAL A 256 -6.76 -0.43 19.77
N ASP A 257 -6.33 0.78 19.42
CA ASP A 257 -6.14 1.19 18.03
C ASP A 257 -4.98 0.43 17.37
N LEU A 258 -3.88 0.21 18.09
CA LEU A 258 -2.78 -0.63 17.63
C LEU A 258 -3.23 -2.07 17.37
N ILE A 259 -4.04 -2.66 18.27
CA ILE A 259 -4.58 -4.02 18.08
C ILE A 259 -5.55 -4.06 16.89
N ARG A 260 -6.41 -3.05 16.73
CA ARG A 260 -7.34 -2.95 15.57
C ARG A 260 -6.54 -2.89 14.27
N GLN A 261 -5.55 -2.00 14.20
CA GLN A 261 -4.69 -1.85 13.03
C GLN A 261 -3.90 -3.11 12.74
N GLY A 262 -3.36 -3.77 13.76
CA GLY A 262 -2.64 -5.04 13.61
C GLY A 262 -3.53 -6.17 13.05
N ARG A 263 -4.80 -6.26 13.49
CA ARG A 263 -5.75 -7.23 12.91
C ARG A 263 -6.11 -6.92 11.46
N CYS A 264 -6.33 -5.64 11.14
CA CYS A 264 -6.59 -5.19 9.77
C CYS A 264 -5.40 -5.51 8.86
N THR A 265 -4.20 -5.17 9.30
CA THR A 265 -2.95 -5.35 8.56
C THR A 265 -2.62 -6.83 8.36
N LEU A 266 -2.80 -7.67 9.38
CA LEU A 266 -2.62 -9.12 9.26
C LEU A 266 -3.55 -9.71 8.18
N LEU A 267 -4.81 -9.28 8.19
CA LEU A 267 -5.80 -9.75 7.23
C LEU A 267 -5.46 -9.27 5.81
N SER A 268 -5.17 -7.99 5.63
CA SER A 268 -4.82 -7.43 4.32
C SER A 268 -3.55 -8.04 3.75
N ALA A 269 -2.52 -8.28 4.59
CA ALA A 269 -1.29 -8.93 4.17
C ALA A 269 -1.53 -10.37 3.68
N LEU A 270 -2.30 -11.17 4.43
CA LEU A 270 -2.65 -12.53 4.01
C LEU A 270 -3.47 -12.54 2.71
N GLN A 271 -4.33 -11.54 2.49
CA GLN A 271 -5.12 -11.44 1.26
C GLN A 271 -4.28 -10.99 0.08
N GLN A 272 -3.35 -10.04 0.24
CA GLN A 272 -2.40 -9.65 -0.80
C GLN A 272 -1.53 -10.83 -1.24
N GLN A 273 -1.09 -11.65 -0.29
CA GLN A 273 -0.35 -12.88 -0.61
C GLN A 273 -1.21 -13.90 -1.39
N GLN A 274 -2.48 -14.06 -1.03
CA GLN A 274 -3.44 -14.89 -1.79
C GLN A 274 -3.60 -14.39 -3.23
N ILE A 275 -3.81 -13.08 -3.39
CA ILE A 275 -3.99 -12.43 -4.70
C ILE A 275 -2.73 -12.64 -5.56
N MET A 276 -1.55 -12.31 -5.03
CA MET A 276 -0.28 -12.44 -5.75
C MET A 276 0.00 -13.87 -6.21
N MET A 277 -0.29 -14.87 -5.37
CA MET A 277 -0.13 -16.28 -5.74
C MET A 277 -1.11 -16.72 -6.84
N LEU A 278 -2.37 -16.28 -6.79
CA LEU A 278 -3.36 -16.64 -7.80
C LEU A 278 -3.11 -15.92 -9.13
N GLU A 279 -2.80 -14.62 -9.11
CA GLU A 279 -2.45 -13.84 -10.30
C GLU A 279 -1.21 -14.41 -10.99
N SER A 280 -0.15 -14.74 -10.24
CA SER A 280 1.07 -15.33 -10.81
C SER A 280 0.82 -16.70 -11.45
N LEU A 281 -0.05 -17.53 -10.86
CA LEU A 281 -0.45 -18.81 -11.46
C LEU A 281 -1.24 -18.62 -12.76
N ILE A 282 -2.20 -17.69 -12.77
CA ILE A 282 -2.99 -17.37 -13.97
C ILE A 282 -2.06 -16.88 -15.08
N SER A 283 -1.21 -15.89 -14.82
CA SER A 283 -0.32 -15.33 -15.84
C SER A 283 0.73 -16.32 -16.32
N ALA A 284 1.27 -17.17 -15.43
CA ALA A 284 2.19 -18.25 -15.84
C ALA A 284 1.50 -19.24 -16.79
N TYR A 285 0.26 -19.62 -16.49
CA TYR A 285 -0.52 -20.51 -17.35
C TYR A 285 -0.89 -19.85 -18.67
N VAL A 286 -1.32 -18.59 -18.68
CA VAL A 286 -1.61 -17.83 -19.90
C VAL A 286 -0.40 -17.79 -20.82
N LEU A 287 0.77 -17.46 -20.27
CA LEU A 287 2.02 -17.44 -21.02
C LEU A 287 2.34 -18.81 -21.61
N SER A 288 2.18 -19.88 -20.82
CA SER A 288 2.40 -21.25 -21.29
C SER A 288 1.41 -21.66 -22.38
N ALA A 289 0.11 -21.39 -22.19
CA ALA A 289 -0.95 -21.79 -23.11
C ALA A 289 -0.81 -21.09 -24.46
N LEU A 290 -0.59 -19.77 -24.45
CA LEU A 290 -0.33 -19.00 -25.68
C LEU A 290 0.93 -19.50 -26.38
N SER A 291 2.01 -19.75 -25.64
CA SER A 291 3.27 -20.24 -26.21
C SER A 291 3.11 -21.62 -26.87
N LEU A 292 2.28 -22.50 -26.31
CA LEU A 292 2.01 -23.83 -26.88
C LEU A 292 1.22 -23.74 -28.20
N GLU A 293 0.31 -22.77 -28.32
CA GLU A 293 -0.40 -22.48 -29.57
C GLU A 293 0.42 -21.64 -30.56
N GLY A 294 1.66 -21.26 -30.21
CA GLY A 294 2.53 -20.41 -31.03
C GLY A 294 2.07 -18.95 -31.13
N ALA A 295 1.26 -18.51 -30.17
CA ALA A 295 0.80 -17.14 -29.98
C ALA A 295 1.59 -16.41 -28.89
N ARG A 296 1.42 -15.08 -28.80
CA ARG A 296 2.01 -14.21 -27.78
C ARG A 296 0.99 -13.15 -27.36
N SER A 297 1.06 -12.68 -26.12
CA SER A 297 0.27 -11.53 -25.64
C SER A 297 0.76 -10.24 -26.29
N SER A 298 -0.15 -9.29 -26.54
CA SER A 298 0.26 -7.98 -27.05
C SER A 298 0.88 -7.11 -25.96
N GLU A 299 1.98 -6.42 -26.25
CA GLU A 299 2.59 -5.47 -25.32
C GLU A 299 1.61 -4.37 -24.89
N ARG A 300 0.78 -3.88 -25.84
CA ARG A 300 -0.24 -2.86 -25.54
C ARG A 300 -1.30 -3.36 -24.57
N GLN A 301 -1.71 -4.62 -24.70
CA GLN A 301 -2.64 -5.27 -23.79
C GLN A 301 -2.04 -5.48 -22.41
N MET A 302 -0.78 -5.94 -22.35
CA MET A 302 -0.06 -6.10 -21.09
C MET A 302 0.09 -4.77 -20.35
N ILE A 303 0.43 -3.69 -21.06
CA ILE A 303 0.50 -2.35 -20.47
C ILE A 303 -0.88 -1.92 -19.97
N ALA A 304 -1.93 -2.04 -20.79
CA ALA A 304 -3.28 -1.63 -20.43
C ALA A 304 -3.80 -2.36 -19.18
N SER A 305 -3.68 -3.69 -19.13
CA SER A 305 -4.06 -4.50 -17.98
C SER A 305 -3.20 -4.21 -16.74
N SER A 306 -1.88 -4.03 -16.91
CA SER A 306 -0.98 -3.74 -15.79
C SER A 306 -1.32 -2.43 -15.10
N TRP A 307 -1.61 -1.35 -15.85
CA TRP A 307 -2.02 -0.07 -15.27
C TRP A 307 -3.35 -0.17 -14.52
N LEU A 308 -4.31 -0.86 -15.12
CA LEU A 308 -5.64 -1.07 -14.56
C LEU A 308 -5.57 -1.86 -13.24
N LEU A 309 -4.84 -2.98 -13.22
CA LEU A 309 -4.64 -3.82 -12.04
C LEU A 309 -3.76 -3.14 -10.98
N MET A 310 -2.75 -2.36 -11.38
CA MET A 310 -1.91 -1.58 -10.46
C MET A 310 -2.76 -0.63 -9.61
N ILE A 311 -3.68 0.10 -10.23
CA ILE A 311 -4.56 1.05 -9.52
C ILE A 311 -5.45 0.29 -8.51
N ALA A 312 -6.03 -0.84 -8.93
CA ALA A 312 -6.86 -1.66 -8.06
C ALA A 312 -6.06 -2.27 -6.88
N ASN A 313 -4.86 -2.76 -7.13
CA ASN A 313 -3.97 -3.31 -6.10
C ASN A 313 -3.46 -2.24 -5.11
N LEU A 314 -3.21 -1.02 -5.60
CA LEU A 314 -2.87 0.11 -4.73
C LEU A 314 -4.06 0.49 -3.84
N ALA A 315 -5.26 0.56 -4.41
CA ALA A 315 -6.50 0.82 -3.65
C ALA A 315 -6.79 -0.28 -2.61
N PHE A 316 -6.47 -1.53 -2.93
CA PHE A 316 -6.56 -2.67 -2.01
C PHE A 316 -5.64 -2.49 -0.81
N SER A 317 -4.41 -2.00 -1.06
CA SER A 317 -3.37 -1.83 -0.03
C SER A 317 -3.77 -0.83 1.06
N TYR A 318 -4.68 0.11 0.75
CA TYR A 318 -5.25 1.04 1.73
C TYR A 318 -6.37 0.40 2.56
N ALA A 319 -6.05 -0.66 3.29
CA ALA A 319 -6.98 -1.33 4.20
C ALA A 319 -7.22 -0.50 5.48
N THR A 320 -8.47 -0.11 5.71
CA THR A 320 -8.86 0.69 6.90
C THR A 320 -9.56 -0.20 7.95
N PRO A 321 -9.13 -0.18 9.22
CA PRO A 321 -9.78 -0.94 10.28
C PRO A 321 -11.17 -0.38 10.60
N ILE A 322 -12.05 -1.24 11.11
CA ILE A 322 -13.33 -0.78 11.68
C ILE A 322 -13.19 -0.36 13.14
N GLN A 323 -14.03 0.57 13.58
CA GLN A 323 -14.01 1.12 14.94
C GLN A 323 -14.43 0.11 16.02
N LYS A 324 -15.29 -0.86 15.69
CA LYS A 324 -15.75 -1.88 16.63
C LYS A 324 -14.94 -3.16 16.46
N MET A 325 -14.27 -3.62 17.52
CA MET A 325 -13.46 -4.83 17.45
C MET A 325 -14.35 -6.08 17.49
N SER A 326 -14.15 -7.00 16.54
CA SER A 326 -14.78 -8.33 16.57
C SER A 326 -14.24 -9.18 17.74
N PRO A 327 -15.07 -9.98 18.42
CA PRO A 327 -14.58 -10.97 19.39
C PRO A 327 -13.71 -12.05 18.73
N HIS A 328 -13.93 -12.33 17.45
CA HIS A 328 -13.16 -13.30 16.68
C HIS A 328 -11.91 -12.66 16.07
N ARG A 329 -10.79 -13.39 16.10
CA ARG A 329 -9.53 -13.00 15.46
C ARG A 329 -9.55 -13.44 13.99
N PRO A 330 -8.92 -12.70 13.06
CA PRO A 330 -8.75 -13.16 11.69
C PRO A 330 -7.86 -14.42 11.65
N LEU A 331 -7.90 -15.14 10.52
CA LEU A 331 -6.94 -16.20 10.23
C LEU A 331 -5.52 -15.64 10.26
N ARG A 332 -4.55 -16.46 10.67
CA ARG A 332 -3.16 -16.01 10.93
C ARG A 332 -2.11 -16.62 10.01
N SER A 333 -2.49 -17.57 9.16
CA SER A 333 -1.56 -18.32 8.31
C SER A 333 -2.23 -18.69 7.00
N LEU A 334 -1.46 -18.61 5.91
CA LEU A 334 -1.87 -19.08 4.58
C LEU A 334 -2.12 -20.58 4.55
N PHE A 335 -1.43 -21.35 5.40
CA PHE A 335 -1.58 -22.81 5.49
C PHE A 335 -2.80 -23.24 6.31
N HIS A 336 -3.64 -22.30 6.76
CA HIS A 336 -4.92 -22.66 7.34
C HIS A 336 -5.77 -23.37 6.25
N PRO A 337 -6.40 -24.53 6.54
CA PRO A 337 -7.13 -25.29 5.53
C PRO A 337 -8.17 -24.47 4.76
N ALA A 338 -8.87 -23.57 5.43
CA ALA A 338 -9.83 -22.65 4.80
C ALA A 338 -9.22 -21.78 3.68
N ILE A 339 -7.97 -21.35 3.82
CA ILE A 339 -7.26 -20.53 2.82
C ILE A 339 -6.63 -21.44 1.77
N LEU A 340 -5.90 -22.47 2.21
CA LEU A 340 -5.15 -23.36 1.31
C LEU A 340 -6.06 -24.09 0.31
N VAL A 341 -7.16 -24.69 0.79
CA VAL A 341 -8.13 -25.40 -0.06
C VAL A 341 -8.92 -24.43 -0.94
N SER A 342 -9.23 -23.24 -0.43
CA SER A 342 -9.86 -22.17 -1.20
C SER A 342 -8.96 -21.77 -2.38
N MET A 343 -7.71 -21.42 -2.11
CA MET A 343 -6.72 -21.05 -3.12
C MET A 343 -6.53 -22.13 -4.18
N PHE A 344 -6.39 -23.39 -3.76
CA PHE A 344 -6.22 -24.50 -4.70
C PHE A 344 -7.42 -24.64 -5.64
N GLY A 345 -8.65 -24.65 -5.11
CA GLY A 345 -9.83 -24.74 -5.95
C GLY A 345 -10.09 -23.49 -6.80
N GLN A 346 -9.76 -22.30 -6.30
CA GLN A 346 -9.76 -21.07 -7.11
C GLN A 346 -8.80 -21.20 -8.30
N ALA A 347 -7.57 -21.67 -8.07
CA ALA A 347 -6.60 -21.90 -9.13
C ALA A 347 -7.14 -22.90 -10.16
N VAL A 348 -7.68 -24.04 -9.73
CA VAL A 348 -8.28 -25.03 -10.63
C VAL A 348 -9.40 -24.42 -11.48
N LEU A 349 -10.34 -23.68 -10.87
CA LEU A 349 -11.44 -23.04 -11.60
C LEU A 349 -10.94 -22.01 -12.62
N HIS A 350 -9.94 -21.19 -12.25
CA HIS A 350 -9.37 -20.21 -13.17
C HIS A 350 -8.62 -20.85 -14.33
N LEU A 351 -7.80 -21.87 -14.06
CA LEU A 351 -7.05 -22.60 -15.09
C LEU A 351 -7.97 -23.35 -16.06
N LEU A 352 -9.04 -23.98 -15.54
CA LEU A 352 -10.05 -24.63 -16.38
C LEU A 352 -10.78 -23.61 -17.25
N ALA A 353 -11.19 -22.47 -16.68
CA ALA A 353 -11.83 -21.42 -17.46
C ALA A 353 -10.90 -20.85 -18.53
N MET A 354 -9.61 -20.65 -18.22
CA MET A 354 -8.63 -20.20 -19.22
C MET A 354 -8.39 -21.24 -20.31
N ARG A 355 -8.34 -22.54 -19.97
CA ARG A 355 -8.26 -23.63 -20.95
C ARG A 355 -9.43 -23.58 -21.93
N VAL A 356 -10.66 -23.46 -21.41
CA VAL A 356 -11.88 -23.35 -22.23
C VAL A 356 -11.85 -22.10 -23.10
N ALA A 357 -11.38 -20.96 -22.59
CA ALA A 357 -11.24 -19.74 -23.37
C ALA A 357 -10.27 -19.89 -24.55
N VAL A 358 -9.13 -20.53 -24.32
CA VAL A 358 -8.11 -20.82 -25.35
C VAL A 358 -8.68 -21.75 -26.42
N ASP A 359 -9.33 -22.85 -26.02
CA ASP A 359 -9.94 -23.80 -26.96
C ASP A 359 -11.03 -23.15 -27.81
N MET A 360 -11.94 -22.41 -27.17
CA MET A 360 -13.00 -21.69 -27.87
C MET A 360 -12.44 -20.72 -28.91
N ALA A 361 -11.43 -19.94 -28.55
CA ALA A 361 -10.83 -18.97 -29.44
C ALA A 361 -10.05 -19.62 -30.60
N ARG A 362 -9.34 -20.72 -30.29
CA ARG A 362 -8.63 -21.53 -31.29
C ARG A 362 -9.60 -22.13 -32.32
N ASP A 363 -10.66 -22.75 -31.84
CA ASP A 363 -11.66 -23.42 -32.67
C ASP A 363 -12.40 -22.42 -33.57
N ALA A 364 -12.75 -21.26 -33.02
CA ALA A 364 -13.42 -20.18 -33.76
C ALA A 364 -12.51 -19.52 -34.82
N MET A 365 -11.19 -19.47 -34.59
CA MET A 365 -10.21 -18.93 -35.54
C MET A 365 -9.95 -19.89 -36.71
N GLY A 366 -10.03 -21.20 -36.46
CA GLY A 366 -9.76 -22.24 -37.46
C GLY A 366 -8.26 -22.42 -37.77
N PRO A 367 -7.89 -23.54 -38.41
CA PRO A 367 -6.50 -23.96 -38.56
C PRO A 367 -5.69 -23.05 -39.50
N GLN A 368 -6.31 -22.46 -40.52
CA GLN A 368 -5.63 -21.59 -41.48
C GLN A 368 -5.15 -20.29 -40.80
N LYS A 369 -6.06 -19.59 -40.12
CA LYS A 369 -5.74 -18.33 -39.46
C LYS A 369 -4.77 -18.53 -38.30
N LEU A 370 -4.89 -19.63 -37.56
CA LEU A 370 -3.90 -20.01 -36.56
C LEU A 370 -2.50 -20.20 -37.18
N ALA A 371 -2.39 -20.90 -38.32
CA ALA A 371 -1.11 -21.08 -39.00
C ALA A 371 -0.48 -19.74 -39.43
N GLU A 372 -1.29 -18.77 -39.88
CA GLU A 372 -0.83 -17.41 -40.18
C GLU A 372 -0.25 -16.71 -38.94
N VAL A 373 -0.96 -16.75 -37.80
CA VAL A 373 -0.52 -16.15 -36.54
C VAL A 373 0.80 -16.76 -36.06
N VAL A 374 0.91 -18.10 -36.10
CA VAL A 374 2.12 -18.82 -35.72
C VAL A 374 3.30 -18.44 -36.64
N ALA A 375 3.06 -18.38 -37.95
CA ALA A 375 4.09 -17.99 -38.91
C ALA A 375 4.54 -16.52 -38.70
N PHE A 376 3.60 -15.62 -38.39
CA PHE A 376 3.92 -14.24 -38.06
C PHE A 376 4.81 -14.14 -36.82
N HIS A 377 4.40 -14.72 -35.68
CA HIS A 377 5.19 -14.64 -34.46
C HIS A 377 6.54 -15.34 -34.56
N ARG A 378 6.64 -16.45 -35.30
CA ARG A 378 7.93 -17.11 -35.56
C ARG A 378 8.87 -16.19 -36.33
N ARG A 379 8.37 -15.45 -37.33
CA ARG A 379 9.19 -14.49 -38.10
C ARG A 379 9.66 -13.33 -37.23
N GLU A 380 8.77 -12.73 -36.45
CA GLU A 380 9.14 -11.61 -35.59
C GLU A 380 10.11 -12.02 -34.47
N ARG A 381 9.93 -13.19 -33.85
CA ARG A 381 10.88 -13.71 -32.86
C ARG A 381 12.28 -13.93 -33.46
N LEU A 382 12.36 -14.41 -34.70
CA LEU A 382 13.64 -14.54 -35.41
C LEU A 382 14.26 -13.17 -35.73
N ARG A 383 13.44 -12.13 -35.96
CA ARG A 383 13.91 -10.76 -36.17
C ARG A 383 14.46 -10.16 -34.87
N GLU A 384 13.77 -10.33 -33.75
CA GLU A 384 14.22 -9.92 -32.41
C GLU A 384 15.57 -10.56 -32.08
N LEU A 385 15.69 -11.89 -32.20
CA LEU A 385 16.95 -12.61 -31.92
C LEU A 385 18.11 -12.16 -32.82
N LYS A 386 17.83 -11.79 -34.08
CA LYS A 386 18.85 -11.23 -34.99
C LYS A 386 19.26 -9.82 -34.59
N ALA A 387 18.32 -9.00 -34.13
CA ALA A 387 18.60 -7.67 -33.61
C ALA A 387 19.44 -7.75 -32.32
N GLU A 388 19.06 -8.62 -31.37
CA GLU A 388 19.81 -8.87 -30.13
C GLU A 388 21.22 -9.42 -30.39
N ALA A 389 21.38 -10.33 -31.36
CA ALA A 389 22.70 -10.83 -31.76
C ALA A 389 23.56 -9.77 -32.46
N SER A 390 22.93 -8.76 -33.05
CA SER A 390 23.60 -7.63 -33.71
C SER A 390 23.87 -6.46 -32.76
N GLU A 391 23.12 -6.33 -31.67
CA GLU A 391 23.26 -5.28 -30.66
C GLU A 391 24.11 -5.74 -29.48
N LYS A 392 25.42 -5.58 -29.61
CA LYS A 392 26.34 -5.48 -28.46
C LYS A 392 26.49 -4.04 -27.94
N ALA A 393 25.59 -3.12 -28.33
CA ALA A 393 25.66 -1.72 -27.98
C ALA A 393 24.27 -1.08 -27.98
N MET A 394 23.66 -0.92 -26.80
CA MET A 394 22.68 0.14 -26.62
C MET A 394 23.02 0.88 -25.33
N GLU A 395 23.33 2.16 -25.46
CA GLU A 395 23.63 3.07 -24.36
C GLU A 395 22.38 3.25 -23.47
N GLU A 396 22.57 3.11 -22.15
CA GLU A 396 21.61 3.48 -21.13
C GLU A 396 21.34 4.99 -21.20
N GLY A 397 20.18 5.42 -21.73
CA GLY A 397 19.88 6.85 -21.72
C GLY A 397 18.53 7.32 -22.22
N ASP A 398 17.85 6.58 -23.11
CA ASP A 398 16.58 7.03 -23.70
C ASP A 398 15.37 6.16 -23.34
N TRP A 399 15.01 6.18 -22.06
CA TRP A 399 13.85 5.44 -21.54
C TRP A 399 12.54 5.82 -22.25
N MET A 400 12.40 7.05 -22.75
CA MET A 400 11.18 7.50 -23.43
C MET A 400 11.11 6.98 -24.88
N ALA A 401 12.24 6.99 -25.61
CA ALA A 401 12.28 6.37 -26.95
C ALA A 401 12.10 4.85 -26.86
N SER A 402 12.70 4.21 -25.86
CA SER A 402 12.53 2.77 -25.60
C SER A 402 11.09 2.45 -25.17
N ALA A 403 10.47 3.28 -24.32
CA ALA A 403 9.06 3.17 -23.96
C ALA A 403 8.13 3.39 -25.16
N MET A 404 8.41 4.34 -26.05
CA MET A 404 7.62 4.52 -27.28
C MET A 404 7.82 3.37 -28.28
N ALA A 405 9.02 2.80 -28.38
CA ALA A 405 9.29 1.65 -29.25
C ALA A 405 8.41 0.44 -28.90
N LEU A 406 8.13 0.22 -27.60
CA LEU A 406 7.18 -0.80 -27.14
C LEU A 406 5.76 -0.62 -27.69
N TRP A 407 5.34 0.61 -28.03
CA TRP A 407 4.03 0.86 -28.65
C TRP A 407 3.98 0.50 -30.13
N PHE A 408 5.14 0.43 -30.80
CA PHE A 408 5.25 0.14 -32.24
C PHE A 408 5.74 -1.28 -32.52
N THR A 409 5.80 -2.16 -31.51
CA THR A 409 6.15 -3.57 -31.73
C THR A 409 5.14 -4.21 -32.70
N PRO A 410 5.62 -4.86 -33.77
CA PRO A 410 4.74 -5.50 -34.73
C PRO A 410 3.98 -6.64 -34.05
N PHE A 411 2.66 -6.58 -34.14
CA PHE A 411 1.77 -7.55 -33.52
C PHE A 411 0.64 -7.89 -34.49
N MET A 412 0.18 -9.14 -34.49
CA MET A 412 -0.97 -9.59 -35.30
C MET A 412 -2.18 -9.81 -34.39
N PRO A 413 -3.12 -8.85 -34.30
CA PRO A 413 -4.36 -9.01 -33.56
C PRO A 413 -5.10 -10.27 -33.99
N ASN A 414 -5.58 -11.04 -33.02
CA ASN A 414 -6.27 -12.29 -33.27
C ASN A 414 -7.20 -12.66 -32.11
N LEU A 415 -8.18 -13.52 -32.38
CA LEU A 415 -9.22 -13.92 -31.44
C LEU A 415 -8.68 -14.59 -30.17
N LEU A 416 -7.57 -15.34 -30.30
CA LEU A 416 -6.92 -16.00 -29.17
C LEU A 416 -6.37 -14.96 -28.18
N ASN A 417 -5.67 -13.94 -28.69
CA ASN A 417 -5.19 -12.83 -27.88
C ASN A 417 -6.33 -12.08 -27.18
N THR A 418 -7.44 -11.87 -27.87
CA THR A 418 -8.56 -11.06 -27.37
C THR A 418 -9.30 -11.80 -26.28
N CYS A 419 -9.59 -13.09 -26.49
CA CYS A 419 -10.26 -13.92 -25.50
C CYS A 419 -9.40 -14.08 -24.26
N VAL A 420 -8.11 -14.41 -24.43
CA VAL A 420 -7.19 -14.60 -23.32
C VAL A 420 -7.02 -13.31 -22.52
N PHE A 421 -6.82 -12.17 -23.18
CA PHE A 421 -6.72 -10.87 -22.51
C PHE A 421 -7.97 -10.54 -21.68
N LEU A 422 -9.17 -10.67 -22.25
CA LEU A 422 -10.41 -10.34 -21.55
C LEU A 422 -10.68 -11.30 -20.40
N VAL A 423 -10.43 -12.60 -20.58
CA VAL A 423 -10.61 -13.60 -19.53
C VAL A 423 -9.56 -13.43 -18.44
N GLU A 424 -8.28 -13.28 -18.77
CA GLU A 424 -7.19 -13.06 -17.80
C GLU A 424 -7.46 -11.80 -16.96
N THR A 425 -7.74 -10.68 -17.61
CA THR A 425 -8.01 -9.42 -16.92
C THR A 425 -9.22 -9.57 -15.99
N SER A 426 -10.30 -10.21 -16.46
CA SER A 426 -11.49 -10.48 -15.65
C SER A 426 -11.20 -11.41 -14.46
N GLN A 427 -10.35 -12.42 -14.65
CA GLN A 427 -9.96 -13.35 -13.59
C GLN A 427 -9.11 -12.66 -12.51
N CYS A 428 -8.16 -11.79 -12.88
CA CYS A 428 -7.39 -11.01 -11.91
C CYS A 428 -8.30 -10.11 -11.07
N ILE A 429 -9.29 -9.46 -11.69
CA ILE A 429 -10.31 -8.68 -10.98
C ILE A 429 -11.14 -9.57 -10.04
N ALA A 430 -11.54 -10.76 -10.49
CA ALA A 430 -12.28 -11.73 -9.69
C ALA A 430 -11.46 -12.20 -8.48
N VAL A 431 -10.18 -12.49 -8.66
CA VAL A 431 -9.24 -12.86 -7.58
C VAL A 431 -9.20 -11.76 -6.52
N LEU A 432 -9.06 -10.49 -6.93
CA LEU A 432 -9.06 -9.36 -6.01
C LEU A 432 -10.39 -9.23 -5.24
N LEU A 433 -11.52 -9.40 -5.93
CA LEU A 433 -12.86 -9.33 -5.32
C LEU A 433 -13.13 -10.45 -4.32
N VAL A 434 -12.87 -11.70 -4.71
CA VAL A 434 -13.18 -12.90 -3.92
C VAL A 434 -12.33 -12.94 -2.66
N ASN A 435 -11.05 -12.60 -2.78
CA ASN A 435 -10.11 -12.66 -1.67
C ASN A 435 -10.17 -11.42 -0.77
N TYR A 436 -10.87 -10.34 -1.16
CA TYR A 436 -11.17 -9.22 -0.26
C TYR A 436 -12.21 -9.62 0.80
N LYS A 437 -11.75 -9.88 2.02
CA LYS A 437 -12.59 -10.17 3.21
C LYS A 437 -12.61 -8.95 4.11
N GLY A 438 -13.62 -8.08 3.95
CA GLY A 438 -13.74 -6.82 4.70
C GLY A 438 -14.15 -7.00 6.17
N ARG A 439 -15.45 -6.82 6.43
CA ARG A 439 -16.03 -6.96 7.77
C ARG A 439 -15.93 -8.41 8.26
N PRO A 440 -15.70 -8.65 9.56
CA PRO A 440 -15.75 -7.72 10.70
C PRO A 440 -14.40 -7.12 11.14
N TRP A 441 -13.37 -7.06 10.29
CA TRP A 441 -12.04 -6.57 10.72
C TRP A 441 -11.60 -5.29 10.02
N MET A 442 -11.97 -5.14 8.76
CA MET A 442 -11.70 -3.94 7.97
C MET A 442 -12.99 -3.48 7.26
N LYS A 443 -12.94 -2.28 6.69
CA LYS A 443 -14.04 -1.76 5.88
C LYS A 443 -14.44 -2.74 4.77
N GLY A 444 -15.72 -2.78 4.42
CA GLY A 444 -16.21 -3.53 3.25
C GLY A 444 -15.81 -2.86 1.94
N ILE A 445 -15.97 -3.56 0.82
CA ILE A 445 -15.62 -3.02 -0.50
C ILE A 445 -16.45 -1.78 -0.84
N SER A 446 -17.73 -1.75 -0.49
CA SER A 446 -18.61 -0.58 -0.66
C SER A 446 -18.20 0.61 0.20
N GLU A 447 -17.46 0.40 1.27
CA GLU A 447 -16.97 1.45 2.16
C GLU A 447 -15.56 1.94 1.76
N ASN A 448 -14.86 1.17 0.93
CA ASN A 448 -13.57 1.52 0.36
C ASN A 448 -13.78 2.09 -1.06
N HIS A 449 -14.04 3.40 -1.15
CA HIS A 449 -14.39 4.05 -2.41
C HIS A 449 -13.33 3.87 -3.50
N PRO A 450 -12.01 4.07 -3.26
CA PRO A 450 -10.99 3.81 -4.28
C PRO A 450 -11.02 2.38 -4.82
N LEU A 451 -11.19 1.38 -3.96
CA LEU A 451 -11.25 -0.02 -4.37
C LEU A 451 -12.54 -0.32 -5.15
N PHE A 452 -13.67 0.21 -4.69
CA PHE A 452 -14.95 0.07 -5.39
C PHE A 452 -14.91 0.67 -6.79
N LEU A 453 -14.43 1.91 -6.92
CA LEU A 453 -14.35 2.61 -8.21
C LEU A 453 -13.37 1.94 -9.16
N SER A 454 -12.19 1.54 -8.68
CA SER A 454 -11.19 0.86 -9.51
C SER A 454 -11.74 -0.47 -10.03
N VAL A 455 -12.29 -1.32 -9.16
CA VAL A 455 -12.87 -2.59 -9.60
C VAL A 455 -14.06 -2.39 -10.54
N PHE A 456 -14.94 -1.42 -10.26
CA PHE A 456 -16.03 -1.08 -11.18
C PHE A 456 -15.51 -0.67 -12.56
N ALA A 457 -14.51 0.21 -12.61
CA ALA A 457 -13.89 0.65 -13.86
C ALA A 457 -13.25 -0.54 -14.61
N CYS A 458 -12.63 -1.47 -13.88
CA CYS A 458 -12.05 -2.68 -14.47
C CYS A 458 -13.12 -3.57 -15.12
N VAL A 459 -14.21 -3.86 -14.39
CA VAL A 459 -15.32 -4.69 -14.88
C VAL A 459 -16.04 -4.02 -16.05
N ALA A 460 -16.37 -2.74 -15.91
CA ALA A 460 -17.03 -1.96 -16.96
C ALA A 460 -16.16 -1.84 -18.22
N GLY A 461 -14.85 -1.63 -18.04
CA GLY A 461 -13.87 -1.58 -19.13
C GLY A 461 -13.80 -2.90 -19.90
N CYS A 462 -13.69 -4.03 -19.20
CA CYS A 462 -13.69 -5.35 -19.82
C CYS A 462 -15.01 -5.62 -20.58
N ALA A 463 -16.15 -5.27 -19.98
CA ALA A 463 -17.46 -5.43 -20.62
C ALA A 463 -17.61 -4.53 -21.87
N ALA A 464 -17.16 -3.28 -21.79
CA ALA A 464 -17.17 -2.34 -22.92
C ALA A 464 -16.29 -2.83 -24.09
N CYS A 465 -15.11 -3.39 -23.77
CA CYS A 465 -14.22 -4.00 -24.74
C CYS A 465 -14.87 -5.23 -25.41
N ALA A 466 -15.48 -6.12 -24.61
CA ALA A 466 -16.15 -7.32 -25.09
C ALA A 466 -17.37 -7.01 -26.00
N TRP A 467 -18.09 -5.92 -25.71
CA TRP A 467 -19.21 -5.46 -26.52
C TRP A 467 -18.81 -4.60 -27.72
N GLY A 468 -17.53 -4.18 -27.79
CA GLY A 468 -17.05 -3.28 -28.83
C GLY A 468 -17.71 -1.90 -28.80
N LEU A 469 -18.07 -1.40 -27.61
CA LEU A 469 -18.70 -0.08 -27.47
C LEU A 469 -17.83 1.05 -28.02
N PHE A 470 -16.51 0.88 -27.98
CA PHE A 470 -15.51 1.83 -28.46
C PHE A 470 -14.56 1.14 -29.45
N PRO A 471 -14.91 1.04 -30.74
CA PRO A 471 -14.11 0.32 -31.74
C PRO A 471 -12.68 0.87 -31.89
N GLU A 472 -12.50 2.19 -31.81
CA GLU A 472 -11.19 2.83 -31.87
C GLU A 472 -10.29 2.42 -30.71
N LEU A 473 -10.86 2.33 -29.49
CA LEU A 473 -10.15 1.86 -28.31
C LEU A 473 -9.77 0.39 -28.48
N ASN A 474 -10.69 -0.46 -28.94
CA ASN A 474 -10.40 -1.87 -29.19
C ASN A 474 -9.27 -2.05 -30.20
N ALA A 475 -9.27 -1.28 -31.29
CA ALA A 475 -8.18 -1.29 -32.27
C ALA A 475 -6.85 -0.81 -31.65
N LEU A 476 -6.88 0.23 -30.81
CA LEU A 476 -5.69 0.77 -30.13
C LEU A 476 -4.99 -0.29 -29.27
N ILE A 477 -5.75 -1.10 -28.53
CA ILE A 477 -5.23 -2.18 -27.68
C ILE A 477 -5.23 -3.56 -28.36
N HIS A 478 -5.28 -3.59 -29.71
CA HIS A 478 -5.17 -4.83 -30.50
C HIS A 478 -6.21 -5.91 -30.15
N LEU A 479 -7.45 -5.51 -29.87
CA LEU A 479 -8.58 -6.44 -29.72
C LEU A 479 -9.25 -6.70 -31.06
N GLU A 480 -9.29 -7.96 -31.45
CA GLU A 480 -10.07 -8.42 -32.60
C GLU A 480 -11.56 -8.53 -32.21
N PRO A 481 -12.49 -8.02 -33.02
CA PRO A 481 -13.92 -8.18 -32.76
C PRO A 481 -14.33 -9.66 -32.68
N PHE A 482 -15.24 -9.99 -31.76
CA PHE A 482 -15.80 -11.33 -31.70
C PHE A 482 -16.58 -11.68 -32.98
N PRO A 483 -16.55 -12.95 -33.42
CA PRO A 483 -17.14 -13.36 -34.69
C PRO A 483 -18.67 -13.24 -34.72
N ASN A 484 -19.34 -13.45 -33.59
CA ASN A 484 -20.79 -13.33 -33.44
C ASN A 484 -21.20 -13.13 -31.97
N ASP A 485 -22.46 -12.76 -31.76
CA ASP A 485 -23.02 -12.53 -30.42
C ASP A 485 -23.06 -13.81 -29.57
N GLU A 486 -23.21 -14.98 -30.20
CA GLU A 486 -23.19 -16.26 -29.49
C GLU A 486 -21.82 -16.50 -28.82
N PHE A 487 -20.74 -16.27 -29.56
CA PHE A 487 -19.37 -16.38 -29.07
C PHE A 487 -19.11 -15.37 -27.94
N ARG A 488 -19.55 -14.12 -28.13
CA ARG A 488 -19.47 -13.08 -27.09
C ARG A 488 -20.16 -13.54 -25.81
N MET A 489 -21.39 -14.05 -25.91
CA MET A 489 -22.14 -14.52 -24.74
C MET A 489 -21.49 -15.72 -24.07
N LYS A 490 -20.88 -16.64 -24.82
CA LYS A 490 -20.11 -17.76 -24.26
C LYS A 490 -18.90 -17.26 -23.45
N VAL A 491 -18.14 -16.30 -23.96
CA VAL A 491 -17.00 -15.70 -23.23
C VAL A 491 -17.47 -14.97 -21.97
N MET A 492 -18.54 -14.18 -22.07
CA MET A 492 -19.10 -13.47 -20.91
C MET A 492 -19.63 -14.43 -19.84
N LEU A 493 -20.30 -15.51 -20.26
CA LEU A 493 -20.78 -16.56 -19.35
C LEU A 493 -19.62 -17.29 -18.67
N LEU A 494 -18.53 -17.56 -19.40
CA LEU A 494 -17.32 -18.18 -18.87
C LEU A 494 -16.69 -17.31 -17.78
N VAL A 495 -16.57 -16.00 -18.02
CA VAL A 495 -16.08 -15.02 -17.02
C VAL A 495 -16.99 -14.97 -15.81
N ALA A 496 -18.31 -14.85 -16.02
CA ALA A 496 -19.28 -14.80 -14.93
C ALA A 496 -19.28 -16.09 -14.09
N THR A 497 -19.18 -17.25 -14.74
CA THR A 497 -19.10 -18.55 -14.08
C THR A 497 -17.80 -18.71 -13.31
N SER A 498 -16.68 -18.23 -13.86
CA SER A 498 -15.39 -18.22 -13.15
C SER A 498 -15.47 -17.37 -11.88
N LEU A 499 -16.03 -16.15 -11.96
CA LEU A 499 -16.16 -15.24 -10.81
C LEU A 499 -17.13 -15.78 -9.74
N LEU A 500 -18.33 -16.23 -10.15
CA LEU A 500 -19.31 -16.78 -9.21
C LEU A 500 -18.83 -18.11 -8.62
N GLY A 501 -18.22 -18.96 -9.43
CA GLY A 501 -17.68 -20.24 -9.00
C GLY A 501 -16.58 -20.08 -7.95
N THR A 502 -15.62 -19.18 -8.17
CA THR A 502 -14.53 -18.92 -7.23
C THR A 502 -15.03 -18.26 -5.95
N PHE A 503 -16.01 -17.34 -6.06
CA PHE A 503 -16.68 -16.75 -4.89
C PHE A 503 -17.37 -17.82 -4.03
N LEU A 504 -18.22 -18.64 -4.64
CA LEU A 504 -18.96 -19.70 -3.93
C LEU A 504 -18.00 -20.72 -3.31
N TRP A 505 -16.95 -21.10 -4.05
CA TRP A 505 -15.92 -22.02 -3.56
C TRP A 505 -15.18 -21.48 -2.34
N ASP A 506 -14.71 -20.22 -2.37
CA ASP A 506 -14.04 -19.63 -1.22
C ASP A 506 -14.98 -19.54 -0.01
N ARG A 507 -16.22 -19.09 -0.21
CA ARG A 507 -17.20 -19.00 0.88
C ARG A 507 -17.52 -20.37 1.48
N LEU A 508 -17.62 -21.41 0.67
CA LEU A 508 -17.79 -22.79 1.13
C LEU A 508 -16.58 -23.27 1.96
N CYS A 509 -15.35 -23.02 1.50
CA CYS A 509 -14.14 -23.39 2.23
C CYS A 509 -14.07 -22.70 3.61
N VAL A 510 -14.42 -21.41 3.68
CA VAL A 510 -14.47 -20.68 4.95
C VAL A 510 -15.58 -21.23 5.85
N ALA A 511 -16.74 -21.58 5.30
CA ALA A 511 -17.84 -22.18 6.07
C ALA A 511 -17.46 -23.55 6.67
N LEU A 512 -16.79 -24.41 5.89
CA LEU A 512 -16.39 -25.76 6.32
C LEU A 512 -15.24 -25.76 7.32
N PHE A 513 -14.17 -25.01 7.03
CA PHE A 513 -12.93 -25.06 7.82
C PHE A 513 -12.81 -23.95 8.86
N ALA A 514 -13.64 -22.90 8.80
CA ALA A 514 -13.62 -21.78 9.73
C ALA A 514 -15.05 -21.27 10.08
N PRO A 515 -15.94 -22.13 10.61
CA PRO A 515 -17.37 -21.81 10.76
C PRO A 515 -17.64 -20.60 11.65
N ARG A 516 -16.82 -20.38 12.70
CA ARG A 516 -16.95 -19.20 13.58
C ARG A 516 -16.65 -17.89 12.85
N ILE A 517 -15.67 -17.91 11.94
CA ILE A 517 -15.32 -16.76 11.10
C ILE A 517 -16.41 -16.53 10.06
N PHE A 518 -16.87 -17.60 9.41
CA PHE A 518 -17.97 -17.52 8.46
C PHE A 518 -19.23 -16.93 9.08
N GLY A 519 -19.61 -17.39 10.28
CA GLY A 519 -20.74 -16.84 11.04
C GLY A 519 -20.58 -15.34 11.31
N ALA A 520 -19.40 -14.90 11.76
CA ALA A 520 -19.14 -13.48 12.00
C ALA A 520 -19.19 -12.63 10.72
N MET A 521 -18.74 -13.18 9.58
CA MET A 521 -18.86 -12.52 8.27
C MET A 521 -20.33 -12.42 7.83
N LEU A 522 -21.10 -13.49 8.02
CA LEU A 522 -22.52 -13.54 7.67
C LEU A 522 -23.36 -12.59 8.53
N ASP A 523 -23.06 -12.51 9.83
CA ASP A 523 -23.74 -11.60 10.76
C ASP A 523 -23.52 -10.14 10.39
N GLU A 524 -22.32 -9.78 9.92
CA GLU A 524 -22.07 -8.43 9.41
C GLU A 524 -22.74 -8.20 8.05
N ALA A 525 -22.72 -9.17 7.14
CA ALA A 525 -23.39 -9.07 5.85
C ALA A 525 -24.91 -8.87 6.01
N ARG A 526 -25.54 -9.54 6.98
CA ARG A 526 -26.96 -9.37 7.31
C ARG A 526 -27.29 -7.98 7.86
N LYS A 527 -26.32 -7.27 8.44
CA LYS A 527 -26.50 -5.90 8.96
C LYS A 527 -26.30 -4.86 7.87
N THR A 528 -25.65 -5.20 6.77
CA THR A 528 -25.42 -4.29 5.63
C THR A 528 -26.75 -3.93 4.99
N ARG A 529 -27.02 -2.63 4.87
CA ARG A 529 -28.23 -2.09 4.25
C ARG A 529 -27.89 -1.59 2.85
N PRO A 530 -28.85 -1.55 1.91
CA PRO A 530 -28.63 -0.91 0.60
C PRO A 530 -28.17 0.54 0.71
N ALA A 531 -28.58 1.25 1.77
CA ALA A 531 -28.15 2.61 2.06
C ALA A 531 -26.63 2.73 2.27
N ASP A 532 -25.96 1.68 2.73
CA ASP A 532 -24.50 1.66 2.95
C ASP A 532 -23.72 1.69 1.62
N ALA A 533 -24.37 1.34 0.50
CA ALA A 533 -23.78 1.42 -0.84
C ALA A 533 -24.00 2.78 -1.53
N LEU A 534 -24.93 3.61 -1.03
CA LEU A 534 -25.24 4.92 -1.62
C LEU A 534 -24.02 5.84 -1.73
N PRO A 535 -23.12 5.95 -0.73
CA PRO A 535 -21.94 6.79 -0.86
C PRO A 535 -21.01 6.36 -2.00
N ALA A 536 -20.81 5.06 -2.18
CA ALA A 536 -20.01 4.51 -3.27
C ALA A 536 -20.65 4.75 -4.63
N LEU A 537 -21.97 4.55 -4.74
CA LEU A 537 -22.73 4.83 -5.96
C LEU A 537 -22.74 6.34 -6.29
N ALA A 538 -22.81 7.20 -5.29
CA ALA A 538 -22.72 8.64 -5.47
C ALA A 538 -21.32 9.05 -5.97
N SER A 539 -20.26 8.47 -5.42
CA SER A 539 -18.89 8.66 -5.93
C SER A 539 -18.77 8.19 -7.38
N LEU A 540 -19.34 7.03 -7.72
CA LEU A 540 -19.37 6.53 -9.09
C LEU A 540 -20.13 7.48 -10.02
N GLY A 541 -21.31 7.97 -9.60
CA GLY A 541 -22.10 8.93 -10.36
C GLY A 541 -21.35 10.24 -10.63
N LYS A 542 -20.59 10.75 -9.65
CA LYS A 542 -19.72 11.91 -9.83
C LYS A 542 -18.65 11.66 -10.89
N VAL A 543 -17.98 10.50 -10.84
CA VAL A 543 -16.93 10.15 -11.82
C VAL A 543 -17.52 9.98 -13.22
N LEU A 544 -18.65 9.28 -13.36
CA LEU A 544 -19.35 9.18 -14.64
C LEU A 544 -19.79 10.55 -15.17
N GLY A 545 -20.27 11.43 -14.29
CA GLY A 545 -20.62 12.81 -14.65
C GLY A 545 -19.43 13.61 -15.17
N VAL A 546 -18.27 13.52 -14.50
CA VAL A 546 -17.02 14.14 -14.97
C VAL A 546 -16.59 13.57 -16.32
N LEU A 547 -16.65 12.25 -16.50
CA LEU A 547 -16.28 11.59 -17.76
C LEU A 547 -17.21 11.99 -18.92
N LEU A 548 -18.53 12.09 -18.68
CA LEU A 548 -19.49 12.56 -19.68
C LEU A 548 -19.23 14.03 -20.05
N LEU A 549 -18.89 14.85 -19.07
CA LEU A 549 -18.62 16.26 -19.26
C LEU A 549 -17.30 16.49 -20.02
N LEU A 550 -16.26 15.72 -19.71
CA LEU A 550 -15.02 15.66 -20.50
C LEU A 550 -15.26 15.13 -21.92
N GLY A 551 -16.06 14.06 -22.05
CA GLY A 551 -16.41 13.44 -23.33
C GLY A 551 -17.26 14.32 -24.25
N SER A 552 -17.94 15.32 -23.70
CA SER A 552 -18.67 16.32 -24.50
C SER A 552 -17.77 17.23 -25.33
N GLY A 553 -16.45 17.28 -25.03
CA GLY A 553 -15.49 18.16 -25.69
C GLY A 553 -15.73 19.66 -25.46
N ASN A 554 -16.72 20.03 -24.64
CA ASN A 554 -17.11 21.42 -24.42
C ASN A 554 -16.26 22.04 -23.29
N ILE A 555 -15.19 22.74 -23.68
CA ILE A 555 -14.24 23.40 -22.78
C ILE A 555 -14.91 24.39 -21.82
N VAL A 556 -16.00 25.05 -22.23
CA VAL A 556 -16.74 26.01 -21.39
C VAL A 556 -17.49 25.28 -20.27
N LEU A 557 -18.12 24.13 -20.59
CA LEU A 557 -18.76 23.27 -19.60
C LEU A 557 -17.74 22.66 -18.63
N ILE A 558 -16.59 22.23 -19.15
CA ILE A 558 -15.44 21.70 -18.37
C ILE A 558 -14.90 22.78 -17.42
N GLY A 559 -14.67 24.00 -17.91
CA GLY A 559 -14.22 25.13 -17.10
C GLY A 559 -15.27 25.58 -16.07
N GLY A 560 -16.55 25.60 -16.45
CA GLY A 560 -17.65 25.93 -15.55
C GLY A 560 -17.82 24.92 -14.41
N ALA A 561 -17.71 23.62 -14.71
CA ALA A 561 -17.76 22.57 -13.69
C ALA A 561 -16.57 22.65 -12.71
N TYR A 562 -15.37 22.98 -13.20
CA TYR A 562 -14.18 23.18 -12.35
C TYR A 562 -14.30 24.41 -11.43
N LEU A 563 -15.05 25.44 -11.81
CA LEU A 563 -15.26 26.63 -10.97
C LEU A 563 -16.35 26.43 -9.89
N VAL A 564 -17.20 25.42 -10.06
CA VAL A 564 -18.31 25.09 -9.14
C VAL A 564 -17.92 23.99 -8.14
N TYR A 565 -16.87 23.21 -8.44
CA TYR A 565 -16.30 22.17 -7.58
C TYR A 565 -15.08 22.70 -6.81
#